data_AF-W5R6D3-F1
#
_entry.id   AF-W5R6D3-F1
#
_cell.length_a   1.000
_cell.length_b   1.000
_cell.length_c   1.000
_cell.angle_alpha   90.00
_cell.angle_beta   90.00
_cell.angle_gamma   90.00
#
_symmetry.space_group_name_H-M   'P 1'
#
loop_
_entity.id
_entity.type
_entity.pdbx_description
1 polymer ?
#
loop_
_entity_poly.entity_id
_entity_poly.type
_entity_poly.pdbx_seq_one_letter_code
_entity_poly.pdbx_strand_id
1 'polypeptide(L)'
;HINEILRNVHLNTNDNIIEIGSGKGHFTFELAKRCNYVTAIEIDPKLCRITKNKLIEYENFQVINKDILQFKFPKNKSYKIYGNIPYNISTDIIRKIVFESTATESYLIVEYGFAKRLLNTNR
;
A
#
# COMPACT_ATOMS: atom_id res chain seq x y z
N HIS A 1 -2.56 -4.20 -17.29
CA HIS A 1 -1.58 -4.38 -16.20
C HIS A 1 -2.12 -4.09 -14.81
N ILE A 2 -2.43 -2.85 -14.41
CA ILE A 2 -2.92 -2.57 -13.03
C ILE A 2 -4.15 -3.41 -12.67
N ASN A 3 -5.16 -3.43 -13.54
CA ASN A 3 -6.37 -4.24 -13.32
C ASN A 3 -6.08 -5.74 -13.28
N GLU A 4 -5.06 -6.24 -14.00
CA GLU A 4 -4.68 -7.66 -13.97
C GLU A 4 -4.00 -8.01 -12.65
N ILE A 5 -3.15 -7.14 -12.14
CA ILE A 5 -2.53 -7.29 -10.82
C ILE A 5 -3.61 -7.30 -9.75
N LEU A 6 -4.52 -6.33 -9.76
CA LEU A 6 -5.57 -6.21 -8.74
C LEU A 6 -6.60 -7.33 -8.78
N ARG A 7 -6.74 -8.08 -9.89
CA ARG A 7 -7.57 -9.31 -9.92
C ARG A 7 -7.02 -10.42 -9.02
N ASN A 8 -5.72 -10.41 -8.73
CA ASN A 8 -5.07 -11.37 -7.83
C ASN A 8 -5.03 -10.88 -6.37
N VAL A 9 -5.64 -9.73 -6.10
CA VAL A 9 -5.73 -9.12 -4.76
C VAL A 9 -7.18 -9.26 -4.31
N HIS A 10 -7.43 -9.97 -3.21
CA HIS A 10 -8.78 -10.17 -2.71
C HIS A 10 -9.25 -8.93 -1.94
N LEU A 11 -9.77 -7.95 -2.68
CA LEU A 11 -10.33 -6.71 -2.14
C LEU A 11 -11.85 -6.73 -2.23
N ASN A 12 -12.52 -6.15 -1.24
CA ASN A 12 -13.97 -5.93 -1.26
C ASN A 12 -14.31 -4.50 -0.82
N THR A 13 -15.57 -4.11 -1.03
CA THR A 13 -16.08 -2.75 -0.78
C THR A 13 -16.11 -2.35 0.70
N ASN A 14 -15.87 -3.26 1.64
CA ASN A 14 -15.78 -2.99 3.07
C ASN A 14 -14.32 -2.85 3.55
N ASP A 15 -13.33 -3.17 2.71
CA ASP A 15 -11.93 -3.13 3.10
C ASP A 15 -11.41 -1.69 3.21
N ASN A 16 -10.76 -1.36 4.32
CA ASN A 16 -9.93 -0.15 4.42
C ASN A 16 -8.51 -0.51 4.01
N ILE A 17 -7.91 0.28 3.11
CA ILE A 17 -6.59 0.02 2.56
C ILE A 17 -5.60 1.07 3.03
N ILE A 18 -4.43 0.62 3.47
CA ILE A 18 -3.25 1.46 3.60
C ILE A 18 -2.34 1.16 2.41
N GLU A 19 -2.14 2.13 1.53
CA GLU A 19 -1.26 2.03 0.37
C GLU A 19 0.13 2.57 0.74
N ILE A 20 1.18 1.79 0.45
CA ILE A 20 2.59 2.17 0.64
C ILE A 20 3.15 2.66 -0.69
N GLY A 21 3.41 3.97 -0.77
CA GLY A 21 3.91 4.65 -1.97
C GLY A 21 2.81 4.77 -3.03
N SER A 22 2.10 5.90 -3.03
CA SER A 22 1.05 6.13 -4.05
C SER A 22 1.60 6.46 -5.43
N GLY A 23 2.85 6.96 -5.49
CA GLY A 23 3.45 7.36 -6.75
C GLY A 23 2.60 8.41 -7.46
N LYS A 24 2.22 8.11 -8.71
CA LYS A 24 1.33 8.97 -9.51
C LYS A 24 -0.17 8.72 -9.25
N GLY A 25 -0.52 7.91 -8.24
CA GLY A 25 -1.90 7.60 -7.85
C GLY A 25 -2.61 6.57 -8.73
N HIS A 26 -1.88 5.78 -9.51
CA HIS A 26 -2.49 4.80 -10.42
C HIS A 26 -3.15 3.64 -9.67
N PHE A 27 -2.50 3.09 -8.64
CA PHE A 27 -3.09 2.07 -7.78
C PHE A 27 -4.09 2.69 -6.81
N THR A 28 -3.77 3.84 -6.19
CA THR A 28 -4.71 4.60 -5.34
C THR A 28 -6.08 4.77 -6.01
N PHE A 29 -6.12 5.21 -7.27
CA PHE A 29 -7.36 5.40 -8.03
C PHE A 29 -8.15 4.09 -8.16
N GLU A 30 -7.48 3.01 -8.53
CA GLU A 30 -8.12 1.71 -8.72
C GLU A 30 -8.54 1.06 -7.39
N LEU A 31 -7.82 1.31 -6.29
CA LEU A 31 -8.20 0.90 -4.94
C LEU A 31 -9.42 1.67 -4.45
N ALA A 32 -9.47 2.99 -4.66
CA ALA A 32 -10.60 3.83 -4.26
C ALA A 32 -11.91 3.41 -4.95
N LYS A 33 -11.83 2.87 -6.17
CA LYS A 33 -12.99 2.31 -6.88
C LYS A 33 -13.50 0.97 -6.33
N ARG A 34 -12.67 0.22 -5.60
CA ARG A 34 -12.96 -1.18 -5.18
C ARG A 34 -13.19 -1.34 -3.69
N CYS A 35 -12.66 -0.43 -2.89
CA CYS A 35 -12.55 -0.56 -1.44
C CYS A 35 -13.35 0.54 -0.71
N ASN A 36 -13.55 0.34 0.60
CA ASN A 36 -14.28 1.30 1.42
C ASN A 36 -13.54 2.64 1.52
N TYR A 37 -12.25 2.60 1.87
CA TYR A 37 -11.45 3.80 2.06
C TYR A 37 -9.97 3.53 1.84
N VAL A 38 -9.25 4.47 1.22
CA VAL A 38 -7.81 4.34 0.93
C VAL A 38 -7.00 5.42 1.65
N THR A 39 -6.03 5.00 2.46
CA THR A 39 -5.01 5.88 3.04
C THR A 39 -3.68 5.65 2.34
N ALA A 40 -3.31 6.56 1.45
CA ALA A 40 -2.04 6.52 0.74
C ALA A 40 -0.93 7.19 1.55
N ILE A 41 0.17 6.47 1.78
CA ILE A 41 1.38 6.98 2.44
C ILE A 41 2.45 7.21 1.37
N GLU A 42 2.86 8.46 1.19
CA GLU A 42 3.84 8.83 0.17
C GLU A 42 4.86 9.81 0.74
N ILE A 43 6.15 9.57 0.50
CA ILE A 43 7.24 10.38 1.05
C ILE A 43 7.48 11.64 0.22
N ASP A 44 7.25 11.59 -1.09
CA ASP A 44 7.44 12.73 -1.98
C ASP A 44 6.19 13.65 -2.00
N PRO A 45 6.32 14.92 -1.55
CA PRO A 45 5.20 15.85 -1.52
C PRO A 45 4.63 16.20 -2.91
N LYS A 46 5.45 16.15 -3.97
CA LYS A 46 5.01 16.35 -5.35
C LYS A 46 4.13 15.20 -5.81
N LEU A 47 4.52 13.96 -5.51
CA LEU A 47 3.73 12.76 -5.81
C LEU A 47 2.43 12.73 -5.00
N CYS A 48 2.47 13.21 -3.75
CA CYS A 48 1.25 13.41 -2.96
C CYS A 48 0.25 14.33 -3.67
N ARG A 49 0.71 15.49 -4.17
CA ARG A 49 -0.13 16.44 -4.91
C ARG A 49 -0.67 15.84 -6.21
N ILE A 50 0.15 15.11 -6.95
CA ILE A 50 -0.28 14.42 -8.18
C ILE A 50 -1.36 13.38 -7.86
N THR A 51 -1.19 12.59 -6.82
CA THR A 51 -2.18 11.59 -6.37
C THR A 51 -3.49 12.27 -5.98
N LYS A 52 -3.46 13.33 -5.18
CA LYS A 52 -4.66 14.11 -4.79
C LYS A 52 -5.40 14.66 -6.02
N ASN A 53 -4.68 15.27 -6.96
CA ASN A 53 -5.29 15.81 -8.18
C ASN A 53 -5.91 14.71 -9.05
N LYS A 54 -5.28 13.54 -9.13
CA LYS A 54 -5.79 12.41 -9.93
C LYS A 54 -7.10 11.84 -9.37
N LEU A 55 -7.29 11.90 -8.05
CA LEU A 55 -8.46 11.38 -7.36
C LEU A 55 -9.42 12.51 -6.92
N ILE A 56 -9.37 13.68 -7.55
CA ILE A 56 -10.14 14.86 -7.11
C ILE A 56 -11.67 14.63 -7.03
N GLU A 57 -12.19 13.69 -7.81
CA GLU A 57 -13.62 13.30 -7.83
C GLU A 57 -13.98 12.21 -6.80
N TYR A 58 -13.02 11.70 -6.03
CA TYR A 58 -13.23 10.64 -5.05
C TYR A 58 -13.18 11.22 -3.62
N GLU A 59 -14.09 10.81 -2.76
CA GLU A 59 -14.11 11.26 -1.36
C GLU A 59 -13.57 10.19 -0.40
N ASN A 60 -13.48 8.94 -0.85
CA ASN A 60 -13.10 7.80 -0.04
C ASN A 60 -11.58 7.55 -0.02
N PHE A 61 -10.79 8.61 -0.03
CA PHE A 61 -9.34 8.49 0.08
C PHE A 61 -8.71 9.66 0.83
N GLN A 62 -7.49 9.45 1.32
CA GLN A 62 -6.59 10.50 1.77
C GLN A 62 -5.16 10.17 1.37
N VAL A 63 -4.34 11.22 1.24
CA VAL A 63 -2.89 11.09 1.01
C VAL A 63 -2.15 11.76 2.15
N ILE A 64 -1.35 10.98 2.86
CA ILE A 64 -0.52 11.40 3.98
C ILE A 64 0.91 11.49 3.48
N ASN A 65 1.48 12.69 3.49
CA ASN A 65 2.89 12.88 3.15
C ASN A 65 3.76 12.48 4.34
N LYS A 66 4.28 11.24 4.34
CA LYS A 66 5.07 10.70 5.46
C LYS A 66 5.93 9.53 5.01
N ASP A 67 7.04 9.33 5.71
CA ASP A 67 7.83 8.11 5.63
C ASP A 67 7.06 6.93 6.24
N ILE A 68 6.89 5.85 5.48
CA ILE A 68 6.23 4.61 5.93
C ILE A 68 6.93 3.98 7.13
N LEU A 69 8.26 4.07 7.24
CA LEU A 69 9.02 3.53 8.36
C LEU A 69 8.71 4.28 9.67
N GLN A 70 8.28 5.53 9.57
CA GLN A 70 7.84 6.37 10.70
C GLN A 70 6.31 6.41 10.88
N PHE A 71 5.56 5.77 9.99
CA PHE A 71 4.11 5.73 10.08
C PHE A 71 3.66 4.89 11.28
N LYS A 72 2.60 5.35 11.95
CA LYS A 72 1.98 4.64 13.08
C LYS A 72 0.67 4.06 12.60
N PHE A 73 0.59 2.74 12.51
CA PHE A 73 -0.61 2.07 12.05
C PHE A 73 -1.74 2.14 13.09
N PRO A 74 -3.01 2.17 12.66
CA PRO A 74 -4.15 2.04 13.57
C PRO A 74 -4.09 0.71 14.31
N LYS A 75 -4.33 0.69 15.63
CA LYS A 75 -4.34 -0.56 16.43
C LYS A 75 -5.70 -1.23 16.56
N ASN A 76 -6.78 -0.44 16.48
CA ASN A 76 -8.15 -0.88 16.77
C ASN A 76 -9.06 -0.77 15.54
N LYS A 77 -8.51 -0.93 14.34
CA LYS A 77 -9.27 -0.89 13.07
C LYS A 77 -8.83 -2.06 12.21
N SER A 78 -9.79 -2.67 11.51
CA SER A 78 -9.48 -3.66 10.47
C SER A 78 -9.08 -2.94 9.18
N TYR A 79 -7.95 -3.32 8.63
CA TYR A 79 -7.43 -2.80 7.37
C TYR A 79 -6.50 -3.82 6.71
N LYS A 80 -6.33 -3.68 5.40
CA LYS A 80 -5.35 -4.40 4.59
C LYS A 80 -4.27 -3.44 4.10
N ILE A 81 -3.13 -3.99 3.70
CA ILE A 81 -2.03 -3.22 3.14
C ILE A 81 -1.85 -3.59 1.66
N TYR A 82 -1.62 -2.58 0.84
CA TYR A 82 -1.18 -2.73 -0.54
C TYR A 82 0.09 -1.90 -0.78
N GLY A 83 1.03 -2.36 -1.58
CA GLY A 83 2.20 -1.54 -1.93
C GLY A 83 2.97 -2.04 -3.14
N ASN A 84 3.33 -1.13 -4.03
CA ASN A 84 4.36 -1.36 -5.03
C ASN A 84 5.67 -0.74 -4.53
N ILE A 85 6.44 -1.52 -3.79
CA ILE A 85 7.49 -0.98 -2.92
C ILE A 85 8.87 -0.98 -3.59
N PRO A 86 9.72 0.02 -3.31
CA PRO A 86 11.05 0.11 -3.91
C PRO A 86 12.02 -0.90 -3.29
N TYR A 87 12.86 -1.52 -4.12
CA TYR A 87 13.77 -2.61 -3.74
C TYR A 87 14.72 -2.27 -2.58
N ASN A 88 15.25 -1.05 -2.57
CA ASN A 88 16.29 -0.62 -1.62
C ASN A 88 15.84 -0.62 -0.16
N ILE A 89 14.54 -0.55 0.12
CA ILE A 89 13.97 -0.56 1.48
C ILE A 89 12.92 -1.65 1.69
N SER A 90 12.80 -2.62 0.76
CA SER A 90 11.79 -3.69 0.85
C SER A 90 11.86 -4.50 2.14
N THR A 91 13.07 -4.80 2.63
CA THR A 91 13.27 -5.52 3.90
C THR A 91 12.70 -4.73 5.08
N ASP A 92 12.99 -3.43 5.14
CA ASP A 92 12.56 -2.58 6.25
C ASP A 92 11.05 -2.35 6.22
N ILE A 93 10.47 -2.16 5.03
CA ILE A 93 9.01 -2.05 4.87
C ILE A 93 8.32 -3.34 5.34
N ILE A 94 8.81 -4.51 4.92
CA ILE A 94 8.19 -5.78 5.33
C ILE A 94 8.28 -5.96 6.84
N ARG A 95 9.44 -5.71 7.44
CA ARG A 95 9.59 -5.76 8.91
C ARG A 95 8.62 -4.79 9.59
N LYS A 96 8.52 -3.56 9.08
CA LYS A 96 7.63 -2.53 9.59
C LYS A 96 6.16 -2.98 9.57
N ILE A 97 5.67 -3.50 8.46
CA ILE A 97 4.25 -3.88 8.36
C ILE A 97 3.94 -5.19 9.08
N VAL A 98 4.87 -6.14 9.11
CA VAL A 98 4.65 -7.45 9.74
C VAL A 98 4.74 -7.34 11.27
N PHE A 99 5.68 -6.55 11.79
CA PHE A 99 5.92 -6.49 13.25
C PHE A 99 5.27 -5.30 13.94
N GLU A 100 4.94 -4.21 13.23
CA GLU A 100 4.39 -2.99 13.85
C GLU A 100 2.98 -2.62 13.37
N SER A 101 2.37 -3.43 12.50
CA SER A 101 1.00 -3.24 12.04
C SER A 101 0.12 -4.43 12.45
N THR A 102 -1.19 -4.21 12.51
CA THR A 102 -2.22 -5.24 12.74
C THR A 102 -3.02 -5.51 11.47
N ALA A 103 -2.42 -5.32 10.29
CA ALA A 103 -3.09 -5.56 9.01
C ALA A 103 -3.53 -7.03 8.91
N THR A 104 -4.75 -7.29 8.45
CA THR A 104 -5.24 -8.66 8.30
C THR A 104 -4.60 -9.37 7.11
N GLU A 105 -4.32 -8.62 6.04
CA GLU A 105 -3.68 -9.09 4.82
C GLU A 105 -2.76 -8.00 4.26
N SER A 106 -1.67 -8.41 3.63
CA SER A 106 -0.71 -7.51 2.98
C SER A 106 -0.37 -8.02 1.59
N TYR A 107 -0.52 -7.16 0.59
CA TYR A 107 -0.22 -7.43 -0.81
C TYR A 107 0.90 -6.52 -1.29
N LEU A 108 2.05 -7.09 -1.63
CA LEU A 108 3.23 -6.33 -2.05
C LEU A 108 3.70 -6.78 -3.43
N ILE A 109 4.02 -5.81 -4.28
CA ILE A 109 4.84 -6.04 -5.47
C ILE A 109 6.29 -5.77 -5.08
N VAL A 110 7.14 -6.77 -5.30
CA VAL A 110 8.57 -6.74 -5.01
C VAL A 110 9.34 -7.40 -6.15
N GLU A 111 10.66 -7.21 -6.19
CA GLU A 111 11.50 -7.93 -7.13
C GLU A 111 11.41 -9.46 -6.94
N TYR A 112 11.43 -10.20 -8.04
CA TYR A 112 11.28 -11.65 -8.04
C TYR A 112 12.34 -12.38 -7.19
N GLY A 113 13.60 -11.96 -7.28
CA GLY A 113 14.68 -12.53 -6.46
C GLY A 113 14.49 -12.27 -4.97
N PHE A 114 13.92 -11.11 -4.62
CA PHE A 114 13.57 -10.79 -3.25
C PHE A 114 12.39 -11.64 -2.75
N ALA A 115 11.31 -11.79 -3.53
CA ALA A 115 10.18 -12.67 -3.19
C ALA A 115 10.64 -14.11 -2.93
N LYS A 116 11.51 -14.66 -3.79
CA LYS A 116 12.08 -16.00 -3.59
C LYS A 116 12.85 -16.12 -2.28
N ARG A 117 13.61 -15.09 -1.91
CA ARG A 117 14.37 -15.09 -0.65
C ARG A 117 13.47 -15.11 0.58
N LEU A 118 12.29 -14.50 0.53
CA LEU A 118 11.33 -14.51 1.66
C LEU A 118 10.81 -15.92 1.96
N LEU A 119 10.72 -16.78 0.95
CA LEU A 119 10.23 -18.16 1.08
C LEU A 119 11.34 -19.17 1.40
N ASN A 120 12.61 -18.75 1.36
CA ASN A 120 13.72 -19.65 1.57
C ASN A 120 13.93 -19.92 3.07
N THR A 121 13.43 -21.07 3.54
CA THR A 121 13.56 -21.54 4.93
C THR A 121 14.89 -22.25 5.21
N ASN A 122 15.76 -22.44 4.21
CA ASN A 122 17.04 -23.16 4.36
C ASN A 122 18.17 -22.21 4.79
N ARG A 123 17.95 -21.43 5.85
CA ARG A 123 18.99 -20.67 6.55
C ARG A 123 19.09 -21.11 8.00
#